data_AF-A0A6L7PDV9-F1
#
_entry.id   AF-A0A6L7PDV9-F1
#
_cell.length_a   1.000
_cell.length_b   1.000
_cell.length_c   1.000
_cell.angle_alpha   90.00
_cell.angle_beta   90.00
_cell.angle_gamma   90.00
#
_symmetry.space_group_name_H-M   'P 1'
#
loop_
_entity.id
_entity.type
_entity.pdbx_description
1 polymer ?
#
loop_
_entity_poly.entity_id
_entity_poly.type
_entity_poly.pdbx_seq_one_letter_code
_entity_poly.pdbx_strand_id
1 'polypeptide(L)'
;MSVSERESSPGSPAPEGGRPKRVRLVGAWWGPTVGLTGLGLISAIELGRTDASREVFFNVAQPWAVYVMLAALVGLLVYGFGRHATLWAIGQPTPGILREIPMRVRNAVRLGIGQEKVRRDPYAGIMHFCIFSSIIVLTLVTAQVAIEDDTPLSFLNGWYYLFFSFYGDLFGLIGLIGVGMALYRRYFSDFHRIRWDERIEDHAIIVGLGLILVTGFMVESFRIYTTELHGFVLEDGTQLEAHPDWARWSFVSYVIAEFLDIFSPTQGHMLTAHTWSWWGHVVLAFGWLGLLVFTRLDHMIFAPVNAFFLRTDAPGRLATIENIEEQEVFGVGQIQDFTWKQLFELDACVRCGRCTEVCPADVSGQPLSPMHLIQDLKAHLA
;
A
#
# COMPACT_ATOMS: atom_id res chain seq x y z
N MET A 1 -74.33 -37.78 4.91
CA MET A 1 -73.35 -37.23 3.95
C MET A 1 -71.99 -37.30 4.60
N SER A 2 -71.21 -38.30 4.21
CA SER A 2 -69.84 -38.53 4.65
C SER A 2 -69.01 -38.84 3.42
N VAL A 3 -68.07 -37.98 3.05
CA VAL A 3 -66.90 -38.35 2.26
C VAL A 3 -65.76 -37.42 2.70
N SER A 4 -64.72 -38.04 3.22
CA SER A 4 -63.37 -37.50 3.31
C SER A 4 -62.73 -37.45 1.92
N GLU A 5 -61.87 -36.47 1.64
CA GLU A 5 -60.59 -36.78 0.99
C GLU A 5 -59.61 -35.61 1.09
N ARG A 6 -58.35 -35.99 1.33
CA ARG A 6 -57.18 -35.12 1.48
C ARG A 6 -56.66 -34.75 0.09
N GLU A 7 -56.35 -33.48 -0.14
CA GLU A 7 -55.42 -33.09 -1.18
C GLU A 7 -54.07 -32.72 -0.55
N SER A 8 -53.06 -33.47 -0.95
CA SER A 8 -51.63 -33.29 -0.68
C SER A 8 -51.09 -32.06 -1.41
N SER A 9 -50.42 -31.14 -0.70
CA SER A 9 -49.64 -30.10 -1.35
C SER A 9 -48.34 -30.68 -1.92
N PRO A 10 -47.83 -30.18 -3.07
CA PRO A 10 -46.54 -30.61 -3.59
C PRO A 10 -45.43 -30.08 -2.68
N GLY A 11 -44.47 -30.94 -2.36
CA GLY A 11 -43.32 -30.65 -1.51
C GLY A 11 -42.46 -29.52 -2.07
N SER A 12 -42.08 -28.60 -1.19
CA SER A 12 -41.01 -27.63 -1.40
C SER A 12 -39.69 -28.35 -1.72
N PRO A 13 -38.93 -27.91 -2.75
CA PRO A 13 -37.61 -28.47 -2.99
C PRO A 13 -36.68 -28.14 -1.81
N ALA A 14 -35.92 -29.14 -1.37
CA ALA A 14 -34.91 -29.01 -0.34
C ALA A 14 -33.87 -27.94 -0.73
N PRO A 15 -33.32 -27.17 0.21
CA PRO A 15 -32.26 -26.22 -0.09
C PRO A 15 -31.03 -26.99 -0.58
N GLU A 16 -30.66 -26.77 -1.84
CA GLU A 16 -29.42 -27.28 -2.41
C GLU A 16 -28.25 -26.86 -1.51
N GLY A 17 -27.55 -27.87 -0.99
CA GLY A 17 -26.34 -27.69 -0.20
C GLY A 17 -25.33 -26.87 -0.99
N GLY A 18 -25.17 -25.61 -0.58
CA GLY A 18 -24.18 -24.71 -1.14
C GLY A 18 -22.80 -25.34 -1.03
N ARG A 19 -22.21 -25.71 -2.18
CA ARG A 19 -20.81 -26.12 -2.25
C ARG A 19 -19.96 -25.02 -1.60
N PRO A 20 -19.02 -25.35 -0.68
CA PRO A 20 -18.14 -24.34 -0.13
C PRO A 20 -17.36 -23.71 -1.29
N LYS A 21 -17.55 -22.40 -1.50
CA LYS A 21 -16.74 -21.61 -2.44
C LYS A 21 -15.29 -21.81 -1.99
N ARG A 22 -14.50 -22.57 -2.75
CA ARG A 22 -13.04 -22.61 -2.60
C ARG A 22 -12.54 -21.19 -2.83
N VAL A 23 -12.32 -20.46 -1.75
CA VAL A 23 -11.54 -19.23 -1.77
C VAL A 23 -10.14 -19.68 -2.15
N ARG A 24 -9.78 -19.58 -3.43
CA ARG A 24 -8.39 -19.67 -3.86
C ARG A 24 -7.66 -18.60 -3.05
N LEU A 25 -6.81 -19.03 -2.14
CA LEU A 25 -5.93 -18.19 -1.33
C LEU A 25 -4.88 -17.58 -2.26
N VAL A 26 -5.28 -16.60 -3.07
CA VAL A 26 -4.34 -15.77 -3.85
C VAL A 26 -3.58 -14.81 -2.91
N GLY A 27 -3.98 -14.73 -1.63
CA GLY A 27 -3.43 -13.79 -0.65
C GLY A 27 -2.12 -14.18 0.04
N ALA A 28 -1.43 -15.24 -0.37
CA ALA A 28 -0.24 -15.75 0.33
C ALA A 28 1.03 -15.84 -0.53
N TRP A 29 1.10 -15.18 -1.69
CA TRP A 29 2.31 -15.24 -2.56
C TRP A 29 3.47 -14.38 -2.02
N TRP A 30 3.20 -13.37 -1.20
CA TRP A 30 4.23 -12.60 -0.48
C TRP A 30 4.73 -13.29 0.79
N GLY A 31 4.02 -14.30 1.31
CA GLY A 31 4.49 -15.10 2.44
C GLY A 31 5.81 -15.81 2.12
N PRO A 32 5.90 -16.49 0.96
CA PRO A 32 7.15 -16.94 0.38
C PRO A 32 8.14 -15.81 0.17
N THR A 33 7.75 -14.62 -0.31
CA THR A 33 8.69 -13.48 -0.40
C THR A 33 9.32 -13.12 0.94
N VAL A 34 8.51 -12.77 1.95
CA VAL A 34 9.01 -12.34 3.25
C VAL A 34 9.81 -13.47 3.90
N GLY A 35 9.37 -14.72 3.71
CA GLY A 35 10.09 -15.91 4.11
C GLY A 35 11.40 -16.12 3.36
N LEU A 36 11.47 -15.86 2.05
CA LEU A 36 12.65 -16.00 1.20
C LEU A 36 13.64 -14.85 1.43
N THR A 37 13.17 -13.63 1.69
CA THR A 37 14.00 -12.52 2.15
C THR A 37 14.58 -12.84 3.54
N GLY A 38 13.78 -13.34 4.47
CA GLY A 38 14.26 -13.74 5.80
C GLY A 38 15.22 -14.93 5.77
N LEU A 39 14.89 -15.99 5.02
CA LEU A 39 15.74 -17.17 4.84
C LEU A 39 17.01 -16.83 4.05
N GLY A 40 16.90 -15.97 3.04
CA GLY A 40 18.03 -15.46 2.27
C GLY A 40 18.96 -14.62 3.13
N LEU A 41 18.42 -13.75 4.00
CA LEU A 41 19.19 -13.00 4.99
C LEU A 41 19.92 -13.92 5.97
N ILE A 42 19.23 -14.92 6.53
CA ILE A 42 19.86 -15.92 7.43
C ILE A 42 20.96 -16.70 6.68
N SER A 43 20.67 -17.15 5.46
CA SER A 43 21.61 -17.90 4.64
C SER A 43 22.82 -17.07 4.22
N ALA A 44 22.64 -15.78 3.93
CA ALA A 44 23.70 -14.86 3.56
C ALA A 44 24.64 -14.54 4.73
N ILE A 45 24.13 -14.55 5.96
CA ILE A 45 24.95 -14.40 7.17
C ILE A 45 25.78 -15.67 7.43
N GLU A 46 25.26 -16.85 7.06
CA GLU A 46 25.88 -18.16 7.36
C GLU A 46 26.79 -18.70 6.24
N LEU A 47 26.54 -18.35 4.98
CA LEU A 47 27.33 -18.80 3.82
C LEU A 47 28.42 -17.78 3.48
N GLY A 48 29.66 -18.27 3.34
CA GLY A 48 30.83 -17.46 3.04
C GLY A 48 30.68 -16.58 1.79
N ARG A 49 31.30 -15.39 1.88
CA ARG A 49 31.38 -14.34 0.86
C ARG A 49 31.69 -14.90 -0.53
N THR A 50 30.78 -14.69 -1.47
CA THR A 50 31.04 -14.83 -2.92
C THR A 50 31.07 -13.43 -3.57
N ASP A 51 31.62 -13.33 -4.78
CA ASP A 51 32.15 -12.10 -5.38
C ASP A 51 31.12 -11.01 -5.75
N ALA A 52 29.86 -11.38 -6.01
CA ALA A 52 28.87 -10.43 -6.53
C ALA A 52 28.38 -9.44 -5.47
N SER A 53 28.78 -8.18 -5.56
CA SER A 53 28.35 -7.12 -4.64
C SER A 53 28.51 -5.76 -5.31
N ARG A 54 27.95 -4.70 -4.72
CA ARG A 54 28.17 -3.32 -5.20
C ARG A 54 28.25 -2.34 -4.03
N GLU A 55 28.96 -1.24 -4.25
CA GLU A 55 29.01 -0.11 -3.31
C GLU A 55 27.62 0.56 -3.17
N VAL A 56 27.15 0.79 -1.96
CA VAL A 56 25.77 1.30 -1.74
C VAL A 56 25.57 2.71 -2.31
N PHE A 57 26.44 3.66 -1.98
CA PHE A 57 26.35 5.08 -2.36
C PHE A 57 27.27 5.46 -3.52
N PHE A 58 27.41 4.59 -4.52
CA PHE A 58 28.17 4.87 -5.72
C PHE A 58 27.76 6.21 -6.36
N ASN A 59 28.72 7.09 -6.62
CA ASN A 59 28.50 8.35 -7.35
C ASN A 59 27.38 9.23 -6.73
N VAL A 60 27.25 9.21 -5.40
CA VAL A 60 26.32 10.05 -4.63
C VAL A 60 27.10 10.82 -3.56
N ALA A 61 27.21 12.14 -3.75
CA ALA A 61 27.77 13.01 -2.74
C ALA A 61 26.75 13.27 -1.62
N GLN A 62 27.20 13.36 -0.36
CA GLN A 62 26.39 13.77 0.81
C GLN A 62 25.19 12.86 1.14
N PRO A 63 25.39 11.54 1.33
CA PRO A 63 24.30 10.63 1.70
C PRO A 63 23.62 11.00 3.03
N TRP A 64 24.31 11.72 3.92
CA TRP A 64 23.77 12.16 5.21
C TRP A 64 22.49 13.00 5.11
N ALA A 65 22.23 13.69 4.00
CA ALA A 65 21.03 14.51 3.84
C ALA A 65 19.74 13.65 3.85
N VAL A 66 19.85 12.35 3.51
CA VAL A 66 18.73 11.40 3.63
C VAL A 66 18.23 11.32 5.07
N TYR A 67 19.10 11.33 6.08
CA TYR A 67 18.67 11.29 7.48
C TYR A 67 17.96 12.58 7.92
N VAL A 68 18.33 13.73 7.35
CA VAL A 68 17.61 14.99 7.60
C VAL A 68 16.19 14.93 7.03
N MET A 69 16.06 14.41 5.81
CA MET A 69 14.75 14.20 5.17
C MET A 69 13.92 13.16 5.93
N LEU A 70 14.55 12.10 6.43
CA LEU A 70 13.91 11.10 7.29
C LEU A 70 13.43 11.70 8.61
N ALA A 71 14.26 12.49 9.30
CA ALA A 71 13.87 13.17 10.52
C ALA A 71 12.70 14.14 10.28
N ALA A 72 12.73 14.89 9.17
CA ALA A 72 11.64 15.77 8.76
C ALA A 72 10.35 14.99 8.47
N LEU A 73 10.44 13.87 7.74
CA LEU A 73 9.29 13.00 7.45
C LEU A 73 8.71 12.38 8.72
N VAL A 74 9.55 11.86 9.63
CA VAL A 74 9.10 11.31 10.91
C VAL A 74 8.43 12.40 11.75
N GLY A 75 9.02 13.60 11.84
CA GLY A 75 8.41 14.74 12.53
C GLY A 75 7.05 15.11 11.95
N LEU A 76 6.93 15.13 10.61
CA LEU A 76 5.68 15.40 9.91
C LEU A 76 4.62 14.32 10.19
N LEU A 77 5.00 13.03 10.15
CA LEU A 77 4.11 11.90 10.44
C LEU A 77 3.62 11.92 11.90
N VAL A 78 4.52 12.20 12.85
CA VAL A 78 4.18 12.30 14.28
C VAL A 78 3.22 13.46 14.52
N TYR A 79 3.49 14.64 13.95
CA TYR A 79 2.59 15.78 14.02
C TYR A 79 1.22 15.47 13.39
N GLY A 80 1.24 14.88 12.20
CA GLY A 80 0.08 14.47 11.43
C GLY A 80 -0.86 13.53 12.18
N PHE A 81 -0.35 12.38 12.58
CA PHE A 81 -1.13 11.40 13.33
C PHE A 81 -1.46 11.87 14.74
N GLY A 82 -0.62 12.71 15.35
CA GLY A 82 -0.93 13.39 16.59
C GLY A 82 -2.17 14.27 16.46
N ARG A 83 -2.25 15.10 15.40
CA ARG A 83 -3.43 15.93 15.11
C ARG A 83 -4.69 15.07 14.95
N HIS A 84 -4.64 14.02 14.15
CA HIS A 84 -5.76 13.08 14.01
C HIS A 84 -6.19 12.49 15.36
N ALA A 85 -5.24 12.00 16.16
CA ALA A 85 -5.53 11.45 17.47
C ALA A 85 -6.16 12.47 18.42
N THR A 86 -5.73 13.74 18.38
CA THR A 86 -6.37 14.81 19.19
C THR A 86 -7.80 15.08 18.77
N LEU A 87 -8.12 14.99 17.47
CA LEU A 87 -9.49 15.13 16.98
C LEU A 87 -10.36 13.94 17.38
N TRP A 88 -9.84 12.72 17.35
CA TRP A 88 -10.60 11.55 17.80
C TRP A 88 -10.83 11.56 19.32
N ALA A 89 -9.89 12.13 20.09
CA ALA A 89 -9.96 12.19 21.53
C ALA A 89 -11.08 13.09 22.08
N ILE A 90 -11.71 13.94 21.25
CA ILE A 90 -12.89 14.72 21.67
C ILE A 90 -14.14 13.86 21.81
N GLY A 91 -14.14 12.66 21.20
CA GLY A 91 -15.28 11.76 21.19
C GLY A 91 -15.40 10.97 22.49
N GLN A 92 -16.59 10.44 22.72
CA GLN A 92 -16.90 9.60 23.89
C GLN A 92 -16.08 8.30 23.91
N PRO A 93 -15.86 7.70 25.09
CA PRO A 93 -15.26 6.37 25.18
C PRO A 93 -16.06 5.32 24.40
N THR A 94 -15.38 4.40 23.72
CA THR A 94 -16.00 3.21 23.12
C THR A 94 -15.87 2.01 24.06
N PRO A 95 -16.93 1.57 24.76
CA PRO A 95 -16.83 0.47 25.72
C PRO A 95 -16.48 -0.85 25.05
N GLY A 96 -15.65 -1.66 25.72
CA GLY A 96 -15.35 -3.03 25.28
C GLY A 96 -14.55 -3.13 23.99
N ILE A 97 -13.89 -2.06 23.53
CA ILE A 97 -13.13 -2.04 22.28
C ILE A 97 -11.98 -3.06 22.23
N LEU A 98 -11.41 -3.39 23.40
CA LEU A 98 -10.33 -4.39 23.55
C LEU A 98 -10.85 -5.81 23.85
N ARG A 99 -12.17 -6.05 23.82
CA ARG A 99 -12.71 -7.42 23.92
C ARG A 99 -12.46 -8.17 22.60
N GLU A 100 -12.29 -9.49 22.70
CA GLU A 100 -12.17 -10.40 21.54
C GLU A 100 -10.95 -10.12 20.63
N ILE A 101 -9.81 -9.75 21.22
CA ILE A 101 -8.54 -9.47 20.51
C ILE A 101 -8.21 -10.53 19.43
N PRO A 102 -8.32 -11.85 19.65
CA PRO A 102 -7.98 -12.82 18.61
C PRO A 102 -8.82 -12.67 17.33
N MET A 103 -10.11 -12.37 17.48
CA MET A 103 -11.00 -12.17 16.33
C MET A 103 -10.71 -10.85 15.62
N ARG A 104 -10.34 -9.81 16.38
CA ARG A 104 -9.94 -8.50 15.84
C ARG A 104 -8.62 -8.55 15.08
N VAL A 105 -7.61 -9.25 15.61
CA VAL A 105 -6.36 -9.53 14.89
C VAL A 105 -6.65 -10.28 13.59
N ARG A 106 -7.51 -11.30 13.64
CA ARG A 106 -7.95 -12.02 12.43
C ARG A 106 -8.62 -11.08 11.42
N ASN A 107 -9.44 -10.12 11.87
CA ASN A 107 -10.05 -9.13 10.99
C ASN A 107 -9.00 -8.21 10.36
N ALA A 108 -8.04 -7.70 11.15
CA ALA A 108 -6.95 -6.86 10.65
C ALA A 108 -6.13 -7.57 9.58
N VAL A 109 -5.75 -8.84 9.81
CA VAL A 109 -5.00 -9.64 8.84
C VAL A 109 -5.85 -9.94 7.60
N ARG A 110 -7.10 -10.38 7.76
CA ARG A 110 -7.96 -10.81 6.64
C ARG A 110 -8.41 -9.63 5.77
N LEU A 111 -8.81 -8.52 6.40
CA LEU A 111 -9.39 -7.36 5.71
C LEU A 111 -8.36 -6.30 5.35
N GLY A 112 -7.33 -6.11 6.20
CA GLY A 112 -6.21 -5.21 5.94
C GLY A 112 -5.20 -5.86 4.99
N ILE A 113 -4.39 -6.78 5.51
CA ILE A 113 -3.31 -7.42 4.72
C ILE A 113 -3.87 -8.26 3.57
N GLY A 114 -4.89 -9.07 3.83
CA GLY A 114 -5.52 -9.93 2.83
C GLY A 114 -6.43 -9.19 1.85
N GLN A 115 -6.69 -7.90 2.08
CA GLN A 115 -7.50 -6.99 1.27
C GLN A 115 -8.83 -7.59 0.78
N GLU A 116 -9.46 -8.46 1.57
CA GLU A 116 -10.54 -9.31 1.08
C GLU A 116 -11.73 -8.53 0.52
N LYS A 117 -12.04 -7.36 1.09
CA LYS A 117 -13.12 -6.48 0.59
C LYS A 117 -12.80 -5.91 -0.80
N VAL A 118 -11.54 -5.58 -1.08
CA VAL A 118 -11.11 -5.00 -2.36
C VAL A 118 -11.17 -6.06 -3.47
N ARG A 119 -10.75 -7.29 -3.17
CA ARG A 119 -10.76 -8.42 -4.12
C ARG A 119 -12.15 -8.86 -4.58
N ARG A 120 -13.23 -8.30 -4.03
CA ARG A 120 -14.59 -8.54 -4.55
C ARG A 120 -14.80 -7.92 -5.93
N ASP A 121 -14.10 -6.82 -6.22
CA ASP A 121 -13.97 -6.29 -7.57
C ASP A 121 -12.66 -6.86 -8.16
N PRO A 122 -12.72 -7.72 -9.20
CA PRO A 122 -11.54 -8.40 -9.72
C PRO A 122 -10.49 -7.43 -10.27
N TYR A 123 -10.93 -6.35 -10.94
CA TYR A 123 -10.03 -5.35 -11.48
C TYR A 123 -9.36 -4.56 -10.35
N ALA A 124 -10.15 -4.10 -9.37
CA ALA A 124 -9.60 -3.40 -8.20
C ALA A 124 -8.63 -4.29 -7.41
N GLY A 125 -8.97 -5.57 -7.27
CA GLY A 125 -8.19 -6.56 -6.53
C GLY A 125 -6.82 -6.80 -7.16
N ILE A 126 -6.75 -6.99 -8.48
CA ILE A 126 -5.47 -7.16 -9.20
C ILE A 126 -4.66 -5.86 -9.13
N MET A 127 -5.29 -4.72 -9.41
CA MET A 127 -4.63 -3.41 -9.35
C MET A 127 -4.03 -3.11 -7.97
N HIS A 128 -4.80 -3.28 -6.89
CA HIS A 128 -4.30 -3.08 -5.53
C HIS A 128 -3.25 -4.10 -5.15
N PHE A 129 -3.39 -5.36 -5.58
CA PHE A 129 -2.38 -6.36 -5.33
C PHE A 129 -1.03 -5.97 -5.95
N CYS A 130 -1.02 -5.53 -7.21
CA CYS A 130 0.18 -5.05 -7.89
C CYS A 130 0.83 -3.87 -7.14
N ILE A 131 0.05 -2.84 -6.80
CA ILE A 131 0.53 -1.64 -6.09
C ILE A 131 1.03 -1.99 -4.68
N PHE A 132 0.22 -2.71 -3.90
CA PHE A 132 0.51 -3.00 -2.49
C PHE A 132 1.73 -3.91 -2.35
N SER A 133 1.82 -4.95 -3.19
CA SER A 133 2.98 -5.84 -3.18
C SER A 133 4.25 -5.10 -3.59
N SER A 134 4.19 -4.22 -4.59
CA SER A 134 5.30 -3.35 -4.99
C SER A 134 5.77 -2.44 -3.84
N ILE A 135 4.85 -1.73 -3.19
CA ILE A 135 5.18 -0.84 -2.07
C ILE A 135 5.87 -1.60 -0.93
N ILE A 136 5.33 -2.75 -0.50
CA ILE A 136 5.93 -3.54 0.59
C ILE A 136 7.32 -4.00 0.20
N VAL A 137 7.45 -4.59 -0.99
CA VAL A 137 8.69 -5.19 -1.43
C VAL A 137 9.78 -4.14 -1.61
N LEU A 138 9.48 -3.06 -2.33
CA LEU A 138 10.45 -2.00 -2.55
C LEU A 138 10.85 -1.32 -1.24
N THR A 139 9.92 -1.17 -0.28
CA THR A 139 10.27 -0.70 1.07
C THR A 139 11.23 -1.66 1.76
N LEU A 140 11.02 -2.97 1.68
CA LEU A 140 11.94 -3.97 2.24
C LEU A 140 13.30 -3.96 1.53
N VAL A 141 13.32 -3.77 0.22
CA VAL A 141 14.55 -3.65 -0.59
C VAL A 141 15.34 -2.43 -0.13
N THR A 142 14.72 -1.25 -0.06
CA THR A 142 15.36 -0.02 0.43
C THR A 142 15.80 -0.14 1.89
N ALA A 143 15.00 -0.76 2.75
CA ALA A 143 15.36 -0.98 4.15
C ALA A 143 16.59 -1.88 4.30
N GLN A 144 16.73 -2.90 3.46
CA GLN A 144 17.92 -3.76 3.46
C GLN A 144 19.17 -3.01 3.01
N VAL A 145 19.07 -2.12 2.02
CA VAL A 145 20.18 -1.26 1.61
C VAL A 145 20.62 -0.35 2.76
N ALA A 146 19.66 0.24 3.49
CA ALA A 146 19.97 1.03 4.67
C ALA A 146 20.63 0.19 5.77
N ILE A 147 20.17 -1.05 6.02
CA ILE A 147 20.79 -1.94 7.02
C ILE A 147 22.21 -2.34 6.63
N GLU A 148 22.47 -2.64 5.35
CA GLU A 148 23.82 -2.98 4.86
C GLU A 148 24.81 -1.83 5.08
N ASP A 149 24.36 -0.58 4.90
CA ASP A 149 25.21 0.61 5.06
C ASP A 149 25.36 1.06 6.53
N ASP A 150 24.24 1.13 7.26
CA ASP A 150 24.18 1.67 8.62
C ASP A 150 24.68 0.68 9.70
N THR A 151 24.86 -0.60 9.35
CA THR A 151 25.24 -1.65 10.30
C THR A 151 26.49 -2.40 9.83
N PRO A 152 27.25 -3.05 10.74
CA PRO A 152 28.41 -3.85 10.34
C PRO A 152 28.02 -5.18 9.64
N LEU A 153 26.73 -5.42 9.41
CA LEU A 153 26.24 -6.62 8.73
C LEU A 153 26.45 -6.44 7.22
N SER A 154 27.22 -7.34 6.60
CA SER A 154 27.34 -7.39 5.14
C SER A 154 26.75 -8.67 4.59
N PHE A 155 25.52 -8.58 4.10
CA PHE A 155 24.69 -9.66 3.59
C PHE A 155 24.26 -9.46 2.13
N LEU A 156 24.34 -8.24 1.59
CA LEU A 156 24.07 -7.94 0.17
C LEU A 156 25.25 -8.33 -0.73
N ASN A 157 25.61 -9.61 -0.71
CA ASN A 157 26.65 -10.18 -1.56
C ASN A 157 26.23 -11.55 -2.15
N GLY A 158 26.98 -11.99 -3.15
CA GLY A 158 26.80 -13.27 -3.82
C GLY A 158 25.44 -13.46 -4.49
N TRP A 159 24.91 -14.67 -4.35
CA TRP A 159 23.59 -15.03 -4.86
C TRP A 159 22.45 -14.22 -4.24
N TYR A 160 22.60 -13.80 -2.97
CA TYR A 160 21.58 -13.01 -2.31
C TYR A 160 21.43 -11.65 -2.95
N TYR A 161 22.55 -10.99 -3.26
CA TYR A 161 22.58 -9.75 -4.02
C TYR A 161 21.88 -9.89 -5.38
N LEU A 162 22.17 -10.95 -6.13
CA LEU A 162 21.53 -11.21 -7.44
C LEU A 162 20.01 -11.40 -7.30
N PHE A 163 19.57 -12.22 -6.33
CA PHE A 163 18.16 -12.41 -6.04
C PHE A 163 17.48 -11.09 -5.61
N PHE A 164 18.14 -10.31 -4.77
CA PHE A 164 17.68 -8.98 -4.32
C PHE A 164 17.46 -8.04 -5.51
N SER A 165 18.42 -7.96 -6.45
CA SER A 165 18.32 -7.12 -7.64
C SER A 165 17.16 -7.53 -8.55
N PHE A 166 17.02 -8.84 -8.81
CA PHE A 166 15.87 -9.37 -9.57
C PHE A 166 14.54 -9.08 -8.88
N TYR A 167 14.49 -9.23 -7.56
CA TYR A 167 13.27 -9.07 -6.82
C TYR A 167 12.81 -7.60 -6.76
N GLY A 168 13.74 -6.67 -6.57
CA GLY A 168 13.47 -5.24 -6.64
C GLY A 168 12.94 -4.81 -8.01
N ASP A 169 13.63 -5.23 -9.08
CA ASP A 169 13.28 -4.86 -10.46
C ASP A 169 11.92 -5.47 -10.90
N LEU A 170 11.66 -6.73 -10.54
CA LEU A 170 10.37 -7.41 -10.79
C LEU A 170 9.20 -6.69 -10.12
N PHE A 171 9.33 -6.31 -8.84
CA PHE A 171 8.25 -5.65 -8.10
C PHE A 171 8.12 -4.16 -8.43
N GLY A 172 9.18 -3.53 -8.95
CA GLY A 172 9.07 -2.25 -9.65
C GLY A 172 8.13 -2.35 -10.85
N LEU A 173 8.28 -3.41 -11.67
CA LEU A 173 7.49 -3.59 -12.89
C LEU A 173 6.04 -3.93 -12.57
N ILE A 174 5.82 -4.84 -11.63
CA ILE A 174 4.49 -5.18 -11.11
C ILE A 174 3.81 -3.91 -10.57
N GLY A 175 4.54 -3.07 -9.83
CA GLY A 175 4.05 -1.79 -9.35
C GLY A 175 3.62 -0.86 -10.49
N LEU A 176 4.45 -0.74 -11.53
CA LEU A 176 4.17 0.13 -12.67
C LEU A 176 2.95 -0.33 -13.47
N ILE A 177 2.76 -1.65 -13.63
CA ILE A 177 1.54 -2.23 -14.20
C ILE A 177 0.33 -1.86 -13.34
N GLY A 178 0.43 -1.99 -12.01
CA GLY A 178 -0.63 -1.61 -11.08
C GLY A 178 -1.00 -0.11 -11.16
N VAL A 179 0.01 0.76 -11.23
CA VAL A 179 -0.18 2.21 -11.45
C VAL A 179 -0.83 2.47 -12.80
N GLY A 180 -0.40 1.81 -13.87
CA GLY A 180 -1.01 1.90 -15.20
C GLY A 180 -2.50 1.52 -15.19
N MET A 181 -2.87 0.46 -14.47
CA MET A 181 -4.26 0.09 -14.23
C MET A 181 -5.02 1.18 -13.45
N ALA A 182 -4.41 1.76 -12.42
CA ALA A 182 -5.02 2.84 -11.64
C ALA A 182 -5.25 4.11 -12.48
N LEU A 183 -4.27 4.51 -13.30
CA LEU A 183 -4.38 5.62 -14.25
C LEU A 183 -5.48 5.35 -15.29
N TYR A 184 -5.51 4.14 -15.86
CA TYR A 184 -6.57 3.75 -16.80
C TYR A 184 -7.97 3.89 -16.19
N ARG A 185 -8.15 3.33 -14.98
CA ARG A 185 -9.44 3.40 -14.28
C ARG A 185 -9.82 4.82 -13.88
N ARG A 186 -8.85 5.69 -13.60
CA ARG A 186 -9.09 7.08 -13.18
C ARG A 186 -9.47 7.97 -14.36
N TYR A 187 -8.68 7.93 -15.44
CA TYR A 187 -8.79 8.89 -16.54
C TYR A 187 -9.62 8.39 -17.73
N PHE A 188 -9.73 7.08 -17.93
CA PHE A 188 -10.35 6.50 -19.12
C PHE A 188 -11.63 5.70 -18.85
N SER A 189 -11.94 5.36 -17.60
CA SER A 189 -13.17 4.67 -17.23
C SER A 189 -14.14 5.59 -16.49
N ASP A 190 -15.35 5.76 -17.01
CA ASP A 190 -16.36 6.61 -16.39
C ASP A 190 -17.15 5.85 -15.32
N PHE A 191 -16.90 6.17 -14.06
CA PHE A 191 -17.71 5.71 -12.93
C PHE A 191 -18.30 6.93 -12.21
N HIS A 192 -19.63 7.10 -12.31
CA HIS A 192 -20.35 8.20 -11.64
C HIS A 192 -20.04 8.27 -10.13
N ARG A 193 -19.81 7.11 -9.48
CA ARG A 193 -19.46 7.00 -8.05
C ARG A 193 -18.08 7.56 -7.64
N ILE A 194 -17.15 7.74 -8.58
CA ILE A 194 -15.74 8.10 -8.28
C ILE A 194 -15.46 9.58 -8.55
N ARG A 195 -16.17 10.21 -9.50
CA ARG A 195 -15.87 11.58 -9.97
C ARG A 195 -16.53 12.71 -9.19
N TRP A 196 -17.34 12.42 -8.18
CA TRP A 196 -18.07 13.46 -7.44
C TRP A 196 -17.17 14.44 -6.65
N ASP A 197 -16.06 13.97 -6.06
CA ASP A 197 -15.11 14.81 -5.29
C ASP A 197 -13.67 14.43 -5.64
N GLU A 198 -13.35 14.68 -6.91
CA GLU A 198 -12.01 14.58 -7.47
C GLU A 198 -11.15 15.75 -6.96
N ARG A 199 -10.06 15.40 -6.26
CA ARG A 199 -9.10 16.39 -5.75
C ARG A 199 -7.74 16.17 -6.39
N ILE A 200 -6.98 17.26 -6.45
CA ILE A 200 -5.61 17.27 -6.99
C ILE A 200 -4.72 16.23 -6.27
N GLU A 201 -4.93 16.06 -4.96
CA GLU A 201 -4.22 15.09 -4.12
C GLU A 201 -4.30 13.65 -4.66
N ASP A 202 -5.43 13.26 -5.26
CA ASP A 202 -5.58 11.89 -5.76
C ASP A 202 -4.70 11.62 -6.97
N HIS A 203 -4.59 12.63 -7.83
CA HIS A 203 -3.72 12.58 -8.99
C HIS A 203 -2.27 12.59 -8.53
N ALA A 204 -1.94 13.42 -7.53
CA ALA A 204 -0.60 13.47 -6.95
C ALA A 204 -0.17 12.11 -6.36
N ILE A 205 -1.09 11.38 -5.70
CA ILE A 205 -0.79 10.04 -5.18
C ILE A 205 -0.46 9.07 -6.31
N ILE A 206 -1.32 8.94 -7.34
CA ILE A 206 -1.15 7.93 -8.39
C ILE A 206 0.03 8.27 -9.32
N VAL A 207 0.07 9.53 -9.79
CA VAL A 207 1.14 9.99 -10.69
C VAL A 207 2.48 10.04 -9.94
N GLY A 208 2.49 10.52 -8.69
CA GLY A 208 3.69 10.53 -7.87
C GLY A 208 4.27 9.14 -7.65
N LEU A 209 3.42 8.14 -7.36
CA LEU A 209 3.88 6.74 -7.24
C LEU A 209 4.45 6.23 -8.57
N GLY A 210 3.81 6.52 -9.70
CA GLY A 210 4.33 6.17 -11.02
C GLY A 210 5.68 6.81 -11.31
N LEU A 211 5.85 8.09 -10.99
CA LEU A 211 7.12 8.80 -11.14
C LEU A 211 8.22 8.22 -10.25
N ILE A 212 7.91 7.81 -9.01
CA ILE A 212 8.89 7.14 -8.12
C ILE A 212 9.37 5.84 -8.75
N LEU A 213 8.44 5.01 -9.25
CA LEU A 213 8.80 3.73 -9.87
C LEU A 213 9.66 3.93 -11.13
N VAL A 214 9.27 4.87 -12.00
CA VAL A 214 10.04 5.18 -13.22
C VAL A 214 11.42 5.73 -12.88
N THR A 215 11.51 6.70 -11.95
CA THR A 215 12.80 7.25 -11.53
C THR A 215 13.69 6.20 -10.88
N GLY A 216 13.13 5.24 -10.13
CA GLY A 216 13.87 4.12 -9.56
C GLY A 216 14.53 3.25 -10.64
N PHE A 217 13.77 2.90 -11.69
CA PHE A 217 14.33 2.22 -12.86
C PHE A 217 15.42 3.04 -13.55
N MET A 218 15.24 4.35 -13.69
CA MET A 218 16.26 5.22 -14.30
C MET A 218 17.55 5.28 -13.46
N VAL A 219 17.44 5.37 -12.14
CA VAL A 219 18.59 5.31 -11.21
C VAL A 219 19.37 4.02 -11.43
N GLU A 220 18.69 2.87 -11.37
CA GLU A 220 19.33 1.57 -11.55
C GLU A 220 19.90 1.40 -12.97
N SER A 221 19.22 1.91 -14.00
CA SER A 221 19.69 1.82 -15.40
C SER A 221 20.97 2.62 -15.64
N PHE A 222 21.05 3.85 -15.13
CA PHE A 222 22.26 4.67 -15.26
C PHE A 222 23.44 4.07 -14.49
N ARG A 223 23.16 3.48 -13.32
CA ARG A 223 24.16 2.73 -12.57
C ARG A 223 24.65 1.53 -13.37
N ILE A 224 23.74 0.65 -13.83
CA ILE A 224 24.04 -0.52 -14.67
C ILE A 224 24.92 -0.18 -15.86
N TYR A 225 24.58 0.90 -16.55
CA TYR A 225 25.35 1.38 -17.68
C TYR A 225 26.83 1.63 -17.32
N THR A 226 27.06 2.35 -16.22
CA THR A 226 28.41 2.75 -15.80
C THR A 226 29.20 1.62 -15.16
N THR A 227 28.61 0.87 -14.24
CA THR A 227 29.35 -0.08 -13.40
C THR A 227 29.41 -1.48 -14.00
N GLU A 228 28.35 -1.97 -14.63
CA GLU A 228 28.27 -3.38 -15.06
C GLU A 228 28.51 -3.58 -16.55
N LEU A 229 28.09 -2.65 -17.39
CA LEU A 229 28.29 -2.77 -18.85
C LEU A 229 29.68 -2.29 -19.27
N HIS A 230 30.13 -1.17 -18.71
CA HIS A 230 31.37 -0.51 -19.14
C HIS A 230 32.51 -0.63 -18.14
N GLY A 231 32.23 -0.93 -16.88
CA GLY A 231 33.19 -0.78 -15.79
C GLY A 231 33.55 0.68 -15.53
N PHE A 232 34.03 0.96 -14.33
CA PHE A 232 34.35 2.31 -13.90
C PHE A 232 35.55 2.34 -12.96
N VAL A 233 36.32 3.43 -12.98
CA VAL A 233 37.43 3.63 -12.04
C VAL A 233 37.05 4.72 -11.07
N LEU A 234 36.98 4.37 -9.79
CA LEU A 234 36.66 5.28 -8.70
C LEU A 234 37.78 6.31 -8.48
N GLU A 235 37.47 7.41 -7.80
CA GLU A 235 38.44 8.49 -7.55
C GLU A 235 39.65 8.04 -6.72
N ASP A 236 39.48 7.02 -5.87
CA ASP A 236 40.54 6.41 -5.07
C ASP A 236 41.44 5.44 -5.88
N GLY A 237 41.15 5.24 -7.17
CA GLY A 237 41.87 4.36 -8.08
C GLY A 237 41.35 2.92 -8.10
N THR A 238 40.31 2.59 -7.33
CA THR A 238 39.69 1.27 -7.34
C THR A 238 38.98 1.02 -8.68
N GLN A 239 39.29 -0.09 -9.33
CA GLN A 239 38.68 -0.47 -10.62
C GLN A 239 37.46 -1.36 -10.37
N LEU A 240 36.30 -0.91 -10.82
CA LEU A 240 35.07 -1.69 -10.90
C LEU A 240 35.05 -2.39 -12.27
N GLU A 241 35.22 -3.70 -12.24
CA GLU A 241 35.15 -4.53 -13.45
C GLU A 241 33.72 -4.59 -13.97
N ALA A 242 33.58 -4.70 -15.30
CA ALA A 242 32.29 -4.89 -15.94
C ALA A 242 31.77 -6.31 -15.66
N HIS A 243 30.56 -6.41 -15.11
CA HIS A 243 29.85 -7.67 -14.87
C HIS A 243 28.47 -7.69 -15.56
N PRO A 244 28.41 -7.87 -16.91
CA PRO A 244 27.16 -7.92 -17.65
C PRO A 244 26.23 -9.08 -17.22
N ASP A 245 26.78 -10.12 -16.60
CA ASP A 245 26.04 -11.23 -16.02
C ASP A 245 25.23 -10.82 -14.78
N TRP A 246 25.73 -9.88 -13.98
CA TRP A 246 25.00 -9.34 -12.82
C TRP A 246 23.91 -8.37 -13.25
N ALA A 247 24.17 -7.55 -14.27
CA ALA A 247 23.21 -6.58 -14.81
C ALA A 247 21.87 -7.22 -15.20
N ARG A 248 21.90 -8.42 -15.78
CA ARG A 248 20.71 -9.15 -16.26
C ARG A 248 19.69 -9.50 -15.17
N TRP A 249 20.10 -9.50 -13.90
CA TRP A 249 19.19 -9.75 -12.79
C TRP A 249 18.21 -8.59 -12.61
N SER A 250 18.65 -7.35 -12.83
CA SER A 250 17.80 -6.16 -12.92
C SER A 250 17.25 -6.00 -14.35
N PHE A 251 16.47 -6.97 -14.83
CA PHE A 251 16.17 -7.15 -16.26
C PHE A 251 15.51 -5.96 -16.96
N VAL A 252 14.60 -5.22 -16.31
CA VAL A 252 13.98 -4.01 -16.87
C VAL A 252 15.01 -2.91 -16.98
N SER A 253 15.72 -2.63 -15.88
CA SER A 253 16.77 -1.60 -15.84
C SER A 253 17.91 -1.91 -16.81
N TYR A 254 18.24 -3.19 -16.98
CA TYR A 254 19.21 -3.68 -17.96
C TYR A 254 18.78 -3.39 -19.40
N VAL A 255 17.52 -3.67 -19.76
CA VAL A 255 17.00 -3.34 -21.10
C VAL A 255 17.04 -1.83 -21.36
N ILE A 256 16.75 -1.00 -20.35
CA ILE A 256 16.86 0.46 -20.46
C ILE A 256 18.34 0.87 -20.63
N ALA A 257 19.27 0.27 -19.86
CA ALA A 257 20.70 0.56 -19.96
C ALA A 257 21.27 0.19 -21.34
N GLU A 258 20.93 -0.98 -21.87
CA GLU A 258 21.28 -1.41 -23.24
C GLU A 258 20.69 -0.48 -24.31
N PHE A 259 19.44 -0.03 -24.13
CA PHE A 259 18.84 0.96 -25.02
C PHE A 259 19.60 2.29 -25.00
N LEU A 260 20.04 2.75 -23.82
CA LEU A 260 20.88 3.94 -23.69
C LEU A 260 22.24 3.77 -24.37
N ASP A 261 22.81 2.56 -24.35
CA ASP A 261 24.11 2.25 -24.95
C ASP A 261 24.13 2.37 -26.47
N ILE A 262 22.98 2.19 -27.13
CA ILE A 262 22.83 2.43 -28.59
C ILE A 262 23.23 3.86 -28.97
N PHE A 263 23.06 4.82 -28.07
CA PHE A 263 23.43 6.22 -28.29
C PHE A 263 24.89 6.53 -27.93
N SER A 264 25.62 5.53 -27.41
CA SER A 264 27.02 5.60 -26.99
C SER A 264 27.35 6.89 -26.20
N PRO A 265 26.60 7.20 -25.12
CA PRO A 265 26.85 8.40 -24.33
C PRO A 265 28.22 8.31 -23.65
N THR A 266 28.82 9.48 -23.35
CA THR A 266 30.03 9.50 -22.54
C THR A 266 29.72 9.08 -21.11
N GLN A 267 30.66 8.41 -20.44
CA GLN A 267 30.50 8.01 -19.04
C GLN A 267 30.17 9.21 -18.13
N GLY A 268 30.78 10.38 -18.37
CA GLY A 268 30.49 11.60 -17.62
C GLY A 268 29.03 12.06 -17.68
N HIS A 269 28.37 11.90 -18.84
CA HIS A 269 26.93 12.21 -18.95
C HIS A 269 26.09 11.22 -18.12
N MET A 270 26.45 9.94 -18.11
CA MET A 270 25.71 8.90 -17.37
C MET A 270 25.89 9.03 -15.85
N LEU A 271 27.09 9.38 -15.38
CA LEU A 271 27.33 9.71 -13.97
C LEU A 271 26.52 10.93 -13.51
N THR A 272 26.45 11.95 -14.36
CA THR A 272 25.64 13.14 -14.08
C THR A 272 24.16 12.78 -14.02
N ALA A 273 23.67 12.01 -15.01
CA ALA A 273 22.29 11.55 -15.06
C ALA A 273 21.93 10.69 -13.84
N HIS A 274 22.82 9.79 -13.42
CA HIS A 274 22.68 8.99 -12.20
C HIS A 274 22.53 9.87 -10.96
N THR A 275 23.40 10.86 -10.78
CA THR A 275 23.37 11.74 -9.59
C THR A 275 22.05 12.50 -9.50
N TRP A 276 21.59 13.09 -10.61
CA TRP A 276 20.34 13.84 -10.64
C TRP A 276 19.11 12.95 -10.52
N SER A 277 19.10 11.78 -11.15
CA SER A 277 17.99 10.84 -11.00
C SER A 277 17.92 10.29 -9.59
N TRP A 278 19.07 10.05 -8.93
CA TRP A 278 19.13 9.56 -7.56
C TRP A 278 18.54 10.57 -6.58
N TRP A 279 19.03 11.81 -6.59
CA TRP A 279 18.49 12.88 -5.72
C TRP A 279 17.03 13.20 -6.06
N GLY A 280 16.68 13.24 -7.35
CA GLY A 280 15.31 13.42 -7.80
C GLY A 280 14.38 12.32 -7.27
N HIS A 281 14.81 11.06 -7.33
CA HIS A 281 14.07 9.92 -6.80
C HIS A 281 13.89 10.02 -5.29
N VAL A 282 14.95 10.34 -4.54
CA VAL A 282 14.91 10.48 -3.07
C VAL A 282 13.96 11.61 -2.66
N VAL A 283 14.09 12.80 -3.25
CA VAL A 283 13.20 13.94 -2.95
C VAL A 283 11.74 13.62 -3.29
N LEU A 284 11.51 12.98 -4.44
CA LEU A 284 10.18 12.57 -4.85
C LEU A 284 9.58 11.52 -3.90
N ALA A 285 10.37 10.53 -3.47
CA ALA A 285 9.94 9.48 -2.55
C ALA A 285 9.55 10.05 -1.17
N PHE A 286 10.41 10.86 -0.57
CA PHE A 286 10.09 11.51 0.71
C PHE A 286 8.92 12.48 0.61
N GLY A 287 8.82 13.25 -0.49
CA GLY A 287 7.69 14.14 -0.76
C GLY A 287 6.37 13.38 -0.88
N TRP A 288 6.37 12.26 -1.60
CA TRP A 288 5.19 11.41 -1.75
C TRP A 288 4.80 10.73 -0.44
N LEU A 289 5.76 10.25 0.36
CA LEU A 289 5.50 9.74 1.71
C LEU A 289 4.89 10.81 2.62
N GLY A 290 5.25 12.08 2.45
CA GLY A 290 4.60 13.20 3.14
C GLY A 290 3.09 13.32 2.86
N LEU A 291 2.62 12.83 1.70
CA LEU A 291 1.18 12.80 1.38
C LEU A 291 0.40 11.86 2.33
N LEU A 292 1.06 10.90 2.99
CA LEU A 292 0.41 10.02 3.98
C LEU A 292 -0.28 10.77 5.11
N VAL A 293 0.16 11.99 5.42
CA VAL A 293 -0.35 12.76 6.55
C VAL A 293 -1.63 13.51 6.22
N PHE A 294 -1.71 14.08 5.01
CA PHE A 294 -2.73 15.08 4.67
C PHE A 294 -3.73 14.60 3.62
N THR A 295 -3.48 13.44 3.02
CA THR A 295 -4.27 12.94 1.89
C THR A 295 -4.86 11.57 2.20
N ARG A 296 -5.71 11.10 1.28
CA ARG A 296 -6.33 9.77 1.31
C ARG A 296 -5.35 8.59 1.27
N LEU A 297 -4.04 8.83 1.14
CA LEU A 297 -3.02 7.79 1.21
C LEU A 297 -2.89 7.20 2.62
N ASP A 298 -3.31 7.95 3.66
CA ASP A 298 -3.45 7.51 5.06
C ASP A 298 -4.21 6.18 5.24
N HIS A 299 -5.08 5.82 4.30
CA HIS A 299 -5.82 4.56 4.30
C HIS A 299 -4.93 3.32 4.35
N MET A 300 -3.67 3.43 3.90
CA MET A 300 -2.69 2.36 4.04
C MET A 300 -2.50 1.95 5.52
N ILE A 301 -2.66 2.92 6.44
CA ILE A 301 -2.56 2.73 7.89
C ILE A 301 -3.94 2.62 8.51
N PHE A 302 -4.86 3.54 8.19
CA PHE A 302 -6.17 3.58 8.85
C PHE A 302 -7.10 2.43 8.46
N ALA A 303 -7.01 1.88 7.24
CA ALA A 303 -7.83 0.73 6.86
C ALA A 303 -7.54 -0.55 7.67
N PRO A 304 -6.28 -1.01 7.85
CA PRO A 304 -5.99 -2.15 8.71
C PRO A 304 -6.29 -1.89 10.20
N VAL A 305 -6.04 -0.66 10.70
CA VAL A 305 -6.40 -0.28 12.08
C VAL A 305 -7.92 -0.31 12.27
N ASN A 306 -8.69 0.18 11.30
CA ASN A 306 -10.15 0.09 11.33
C ASN A 306 -10.65 -1.35 11.22
N ALA A 307 -9.99 -2.19 10.42
CA ALA A 307 -10.29 -3.62 10.37
C ALA A 307 -10.10 -4.30 11.73
N PHE A 308 -9.08 -3.92 12.50
CA PHE A 308 -8.89 -4.39 13.88
C PHE A 308 -10.05 -3.96 14.79
N PHE A 309 -10.47 -2.70 14.71
CA PHE A 309 -11.56 -2.16 15.53
C PHE A 309 -12.97 -2.48 15.00
N LEU A 310 -13.09 -3.25 13.92
CA LEU A 310 -14.38 -3.68 13.38
C LEU A 310 -15.24 -4.34 14.46
N ARG A 311 -16.55 -4.01 14.47
CA ARG A 311 -17.50 -4.58 15.42
C ARG A 311 -17.55 -6.10 15.29
N THR A 312 -17.65 -6.80 16.42
CA THR A 312 -17.55 -8.26 16.49
C THR A 312 -18.89 -8.98 16.68
N ASP A 313 -19.95 -8.23 16.91
CA ASP A 313 -21.33 -8.71 16.99
C ASP A 313 -21.95 -8.92 15.59
N ALA A 314 -23.20 -9.37 15.58
CA ALA A 314 -23.93 -9.62 14.33
C ALA A 314 -24.07 -8.33 13.49
N PRO A 315 -23.85 -8.41 12.15
CA PRO A 315 -24.15 -7.31 11.24
C PRO A 315 -25.62 -6.88 11.40
N GLY A 316 -25.87 -5.57 11.52
CA GLY A 316 -27.22 -5.02 11.68
C GLY A 316 -27.76 -5.04 13.11
N ARG A 317 -27.02 -5.59 14.09
CA ARG A 317 -27.37 -5.43 15.51
C ARG A 317 -27.35 -3.94 15.89
N LEU A 318 -28.45 -3.43 16.41
CA LEU A 318 -28.53 -2.08 16.97
C LEU A 318 -28.04 -2.08 18.41
N ALA A 319 -27.37 -1.01 18.82
CA ALA A 319 -27.00 -0.83 20.22
C ALA A 319 -28.26 -0.63 21.06
N THR A 320 -28.28 -1.21 22.26
CA THR A 320 -29.34 -0.96 23.23
C THR A 320 -29.21 0.46 23.75
N ILE A 321 -30.29 1.22 23.73
CA ILE A 321 -30.36 2.53 24.41
C ILE A 321 -30.67 2.23 25.88
N GLU A 322 -29.69 2.45 26.75
CA GLU A 322 -29.85 2.26 28.19
C GLU A 322 -30.80 3.33 28.76
N ASN A 323 -31.70 2.95 29.66
CA ASN A 323 -32.68 3.83 30.31
C ASN A 323 -33.47 4.71 29.33
N ILE A 324 -33.97 4.12 28.24
CA ILE A 324 -34.66 4.84 27.16
C ILE A 324 -35.82 5.72 27.65
N GLU A 325 -36.52 5.30 28.71
CA GLU A 325 -37.65 6.04 29.32
C GLU A 325 -37.21 7.27 30.13
N GLU A 326 -35.92 7.36 30.49
CA GLU A 326 -35.35 8.45 31.29
C GLU A 326 -34.49 9.40 30.43
N GLN A 327 -34.27 9.08 29.15
CA GLN A 327 -33.45 9.89 28.25
C GLN A 327 -34.26 10.98 27.56
N GLU A 328 -33.76 12.21 27.63
CA GLU A 328 -34.33 13.37 26.91
C GLU A 328 -33.70 13.58 25.52
N VAL A 329 -32.49 13.06 25.30
CA VAL A 329 -31.74 13.21 24.05
C VAL A 329 -31.38 11.83 23.51
N PHE A 330 -31.78 11.58 22.26
CA PHE A 330 -31.50 10.33 21.55
C PHE A 330 -30.51 10.56 20.41
N GLY A 331 -29.58 9.61 20.26
CA GLY A 331 -28.62 9.62 19.16
C GLY A 331 -27.49 10.63 19.36
N VAL A 332 -27.09 11.29 18.27
CA VAL A 332 -25.97 12.24 18.23
C VAL A 332 -26.50 13.62 17.82
N GLY A 333 -26.28 14.63 18.66
CA GLY A 333 -26.66 16.02 18.37
C GLY A 333 -25.46 16.88 17.93
N GLN A 334 -24.26 16.54 18.40
CA GLN A 334 -23.01 17.22 18.08
C GLN A 334 -21.90 16.21 17.77
N ILE A 335 -20.80 16.68 17.16
CA ILE A 335 -19.69 15.81 16.75
C ILE A 335 -19.02 15.11 17.95
N GLN A 336 -19.03 15.73 19.13
CA GLN A 336 -18.46 15.22 20.38
C GLN A 336 -19.30 14.09 21.01
N ASP A 337 -20.55 13.91 20.56
CA ASP A 337 -21.42 12.81 21.02
C ASP A 337 -21.02 11.48 20.36
N PHE A 338 -20.31 11.53 19.24
CA PHE A 338 -19.72 10.33 18.65
C PHE A 338 -18.62 9.78 19.55
N THR A 339 -18.45 8.46 19.54
CA THR A 339 -17.31 7.84 20.20
C THR A 339 -16.01 8.12 19.43
N TRP A 340 -14.86 8.08 20.11
CA TRP A 340 -13.55 8.27 19.47
C TRP A 340 -13.36 7.32 18.27
N LYS A 341 -13.89 6.10 18.37
CA LYS A 341 -13.80 5.09 17.31
C LYS A 341 -14.64 5.47 16.09
N GLN A 342 -15.82 6.06 16.29
CA GLN A 342 -16.65 6.56 15.19
C GLN A 342 -16.00 7.76 14.51
N LEU A 343 -15.37 8.67 15.27
CA LEU A 343 -14.60 9.78 14.71
C LEU A 343 -13.41 9.28 13.89
N PHE A 344 -12.69 8.27 14.38
CA PHE A 344 -11.64 7.59 13.62
C PHE A 344 -12.17 6.92 12.33
N GLU A 345 -13.36 6.33 12.36
CA GLU A 345 -13.99 5.72 11.18
C GLU A 345 -14.32 6.76 10.07
N LEU A 346 -14.50 8.04 10.42
CA LEU A 346 -14.63 9.12 9.44
C LEU A 346 -13.34 9.26 8.63
N ASP A 347 -12.18 9.21 9.30
CA ASP A 347 -10.87 9.29 8.65
C ASP A 347 -10.53 8.04 7.84
N ALA A 348 -10.95 6.87 8.29
CA ALA A 348 -10.78 5.61 7.55
C ALA A 348 -11.60 5.53 6.24
N CYS A 349 -12.49 6.50 5.97
CA CYS A 349 -13.31 6.54 4.78
C CYS A 349 -12.51 6.99 3.54
N VAL A 350 -12.29 6.04 2.61
CA VAL A 350 -11.53 6.28 1.37
C VAL A 350 -12.36 6.78 0.18
N ARG A 351 -13.62 7.19 0.41
CA ARG A 351 -14.56 7.62 -0.66
C ARG A 351 -14.71 6.59 -1.79
N CYS A 352 -14.77 5.31 -1.45
CA CYS A 352 -14.88 4.24 -2.46
C CYS A 352 -16.25 4.16 -3.16
N GLY A 353 -17.26 4.92 -2.72
CA GLY A 353 -18.61 4.94 -3.30
C GLY A 353 -19.45 3.66 -3.10
N ARG A 354 -18.90 2.58 -2.54
CA ARG A 354 -19.63 1.31 -2.38
C ARG A 354 -20.87 1.40 -1.50
N CYS A 355 -20.85 2.27 -0.48
CA CYS A 355 -22.02 2.49 0.38
C CYS A 355 -23.12 3.27 -0.33
N THR A 356 -22.77 4.20 -1.20
CA THR A 356 -23.69 4.97 -2.05
C THR A 356 -24.32 4.07 -3.11
N GLU A 357 -23.51 3.26 -3.80
CA GLU A 357 -23.94 2.36 -4.88
C GLU A 357 -25.03 1.35 -4.47
N VAL A 358 -25.06 0.95 -3.20
CA VAL A 358 -26.05 0.00 -2.67
C VAL A 358 -27.15 0.68 -1.85
N CYS A 359 -27.12 2.01 -1.72
CA CYS A 359 -28.09 2.74 -0.92
C CYS A 359 -29.43 2.84 -1.64
N PRO A 360 -30.54 2.33 -1.07
CA PRO A 360 -31.85 2.43 -1.73
C PRO A 360 -32.32 3.88 -1.96
N ALA A 361 -31.94 4.81 -1.08
CA ALA A 361 -32.30 6.21 -1.21
C ALA A 361 -31.61 6.86 -2.42
N ASP A 362 -30.29 6.72 -2.53
CA ASP A 362 -29.51 7.20 -3.67
C ASP A 362 -29.97 6.57 -5.00
N VAL A 363 -30.15 5.24 -5.01
CA VAL A 363 -30.61 4.49 -6.20
C VAL A 363 -32.02 4.89 -6.64
N SER A 364 -32.87 5.34 -5.73
CA SER A 364 -34.21 5.87 -6.05
C SER A 364 -34.22 7.34 -6.45
N GLY A 365 -33.05 7.97 -6.61
CA GLY A 365 -32.90 9.36 -7.02
C GLY A 365 -33.08 10.39 -5.90
N GLN A 366 -33.15 9.95 -4.63
CA GLN A 366 -33.13 10.88 -3.50
C GLN A 366 -31.72 11.43 -3.29
N PRO A 367 -31.57 12.68 -2.80
CA PRO A 367 -30.26 13.32 -2.65
C PRO A 367 -29.48 12.81 -1.42
N LEU A 368 -29.57 11.52 -1.10
CA LEU A 368 -29.10 10.95 0.17
C LEU A 368 -28.06 9.85 -0.07
N SER A 369 -26.81 10.17 0.23
CA SER A 369 -25.65 9.29 0.04
C SER A 369 -24.94 9.08 1.38
N PRO A 370 -24.83 7.83 1.87
CA PRO A 370 -24.10 7.55 3.10
C PRO A 370 -22.63 7.97 3.04
N MET A 371 -22.01 7.94 1.85
CA MET A 371 -20.64 8.44 1.69
C MET A 371 -20.56 9.94 1.95
N HIS A 372 -21.51 10.73 1.43
CA HIS A 372 -21.49 12.18 1.59
C HIS A 372 -21.66 12.55 3.06
N LEU A 373 -22.59 11.91 3.77
CA LEU A 373 -22.76 12.11 5.21
C LEU A 373 -21.45 11.91 5.99
N ILE A 374 -20.70 10.84 5.71
CA ILE A 374 -19.42 10.57 6.36
C ILE A 374 -18.37 11.64 6.01
N GLN A 375 -18.36 12.12 4.76
CA GLN A 375 -17.42 13.17 4.34
C GLN A 375 -17.75 14.54 4.93
N ASP A 376 -19.03 14.88 5.05
CA ASP A 376 -19.49 16.11 5.67
C ASP A 376 -19.16 16.11 7.17
N LEU A 377 -19.35 14.97 7.86
CA LEU A 377 -18.93 14.80 9.25
C LEU A 377 -17.40 14.89 9.40
N LYS A 378 -16.62 14.30 8.49
CA LYS A 378 -15.16 14.42 8.48
C LYS A 378 -14.73 15.88 8.31
N ALA A 379 -15.36 16.60 7.39
CA ALA A 379 -15.08 18.01 7.13
C ALA A 379 -15.46 18.90 8.32
N HIS A 380 -16.54 18.56 9.04
CA HIS A 380 -16.96 19.28 10.25
C HIS A 380 -16.03 19.04 11.45
N LEU A 381 -15.39 17.86 11.53
CA LEU A 381 -14.42 17.52 12.57
C LEU A 381 -13.07 18.24 12.41
N ALA A 382 -12.66 18.54 11.16
CA ALA A 382 -11.33 19.03 10.79
C ALA A 382 -11.18 20.55 10.95
#